data_AF-A0A4U5WR55-F1
#
_entry.id   AF-A0A4U5WR55-F1
#
_cell.length_a   1.000
_cell.length_b   1.000
_cell.length_c   1.000
_cell.angle_alpha   90.00
_cell.angle_beta   90.00
_cell.angle_gamma   90.00
#
_symmetry.space_group_name_H-M   'P 1'
#
loop_
_entity.id
_entity.type
_entity.pdbx_description
1 polymer ?
#
loop_
_entity_poly.entity_id
_entity_poly.type
_entity_poly.pdbx_seq_one_letter_code
_entity_poly.pdbx_strand_id
1 'polypeptide(L)'
;MTHFSRTRVAPLTVSLGIGALIGLAGPITEKWDNPVCVSLNVVLSDGWAWVCYAFLVGYCARSKARAALLSSLGLAIGVVAYYVFKDLSPTSSAGLESGATGEVNYSSMLAWGVAAFALGAPVGILGNLAIIPSLGGLSFRLIVPFVAIFETSMQLTAEAEGQRAVVGITWNVIRFIAGAVAMALVLHAIWSWRHSRRTCSAELERRARSGVSPL
;
A
#
# COMPACT_ATOMS: atom_id res chain seq x y z
N MET A 1 32.29 -14.11 7.71
CA MET A 1 31.01 -14.14 8.47
C MET A 1 30.24 -12.81 8.54
N THR A 2 30.73 -11.71 7.96
CA THR A 2 30.09 -10.37 8.03
C THR A 2 29.03 -10.10 6.94
N HIS A 3 29.01 -10.86 5.85
CA HIS A 3 28.04 -10.68 4.74
C HIS A 3 26.60 -11.13 5.06
N PHE A 4 26.43 -12.01 6.06
CA PHE A 4 25.13 -12.60 6.41
C PHE A 4 24.25 -11.67 7.26
N SER A 5 24.86 -10.73 8.00
CA SER A 5 24.13 -9.76 8.83
C SER A 5 23.59 -8.60 7.99
N ARG A 6 24.41 -8.05 7.09
CA ARG A 6 24.05 -6.89 6.24
C ARG A 6 22.86 -7.16 5.31
N THR A 7 22.72 -8.40 4.84
CA THR A 7 21.62 -8.82 3.95
C THR A 7 20.27 -9.01 4.65
N ARG A 8 20.24 -9.11 5.99
CA ARG A 8 18.98 -9.17 6.76
C ARG A 8 18.60 -7.84 7.39
N VAL A 9 19.60 -7.04 7.79
CA VAL A 9 19.37 -5.74 8.44
C VAL A 9 18.88 -4.70 7.44
N ALA A 10 19.45 -4.64 6.23
CA ALA A 10 19.06 -3.67 5.21
C ALA A 10 17.54 -3.66 4.86
N PRO A 11 16.88 -4.80 4.56
CA PRO A 11 15.46 -4.78 4.25
C PRO A 11 14.59 -4.40 5.46
N LEU A 12 15.06 -4.67 6.68
CA LEU A 12 14.36 -4.36 7.91
C LEU A 12 14.45 -2.86 8.23
N THR A 13 15.64 -2.27 8.16
CA THR A 13 15.82 -0.83 8.34
C THR A 13 15.13 -0.01 7.25
N VAL A 14 15.15 -0.48 6.00
CA VAL A 14 14.48 0.19 4.88
C VAL A 14 12.96 0.12 5.03
N SER A 15 12.38 -1.04 5.36
CA SER A 15 10.92 -1.12 5.52
C SER A 15 10.44 -0.24 6.68
N LEU A 16 11.11 -0.33 7.84
CA LEU A 16 10.75 0.47 9.01
C LEU A 16 10.98 1.97 8.77
N GLY A 17 12.07 2.32 8.08
CA GLY A 17 12.35 3.70 7.71
C GLY A 17 11.31 4.29 6.76
N ILE A 18 10.85 3.53 5.76
CA ILE A 18 9.78 3.98 4.86
C ILE A 18 8.46 4.12 5.61
N GLY A 19 8.12 3.20 6.51
CA GLY A 19 6.91 3.29 7.34
C GLY A 19 6.93 4.53 8.24
N ALA A 20 8.09 4.83 8.84
CA ALA A 20 8.29 6.06 9.60
C ALA A 20 8.17 7.31 8.72
N LEU A 21 8.80 7.33 7.53
CA LEU A 21 8.71 8.46 6.61
C LEU A 21 7.27 8.73 6.14
N ILE A 22 6.49 7.69 5.87
CA ILE A 22 5.06 7.83 5.53
C ILE A 22 4.29 8.43 6.71
N GLY A 23 4.53 7.94 7.93
CA GLY A 23 3.91 8.49 9.15
C GLY A 23 4.30 9.94 9.45
N LEU A 24 5.53 10.34 9.09
CA LEU A 24 6.01 11.72 9.22
C LEU A 24 5.45 12.65 8.15
N ALA A 25 5.15 12.13 6.96
CA ALA A 25 4.84 12.96 5.81
C ALA A 25 3.52 13.74 5.99
N GLY A 26 2.49 13.15 6.62
CA GLY A 26 1.22 13.85 6.89
C GLY A 26 1.40 15.09 7.78
N PRO A 27 1.93 14.95 9.01
CA PRO A 27 2.14 16.09 9.91
C PRO A 27 3.11 17.16 9.37
N ILE A 28 4.08 16.76 8.55
CA ILE A 28 5.04 17.71 7.96
C ILE A 28 4.39 18.52 6.84
N THR A 29 3.57 17.92 5.99
CA THR A 29 2.94 18.61 4.86
C THR A 29 1.81 19.54 5.32
N GLU A 30 1.18 19.26 6.46
CA GLU A 30 0.15 20.12 7.06
C GLU A 30 0.67 21.51 7.47
N LYS A 31 1.98 21.66 7.70
CA LYS A 31 2.61 22.95 8.03
C LYS A 31 2.72 23.94 6.88
N TRP A 32 2.53 23.48 5.64
CA TRP A 32 2.77 24.27 4.44
C TRP A 32 1.44 24.50 3.73
N ASP A 33 0.97 25.76 3.69
CA ASP A 33 -0.27 26.15 3.03
C ASP A 33 -0.07 26.25 1.50
N ASN A 34 0.37 25.15 0.90
CA ASN A 34 0.65 24.99 -0.53
C ASN A 34 -0.20 23.84 -1.08
N PRO A 35 -0.85 23.99 -2.26
CA PRO A 35 -1.68 22.94 -2.87
C PRO A 35 -0.96 21.59 -3.02
N VAL A 36 0.35 21.58 -3.28
CA VAL A 36 1.13 20.34 -3.38
C VAL A 36 1.21 19.62 -2.04
N CYS A 37 1.40 20.36 -0.95
CA CYS A 37 1.47 19.80 0.40
C CYS A 37 0.11 19.29 0.87
N VAL A 38 -0.97 20.00 0.53
CA VAL A 38 -2.35 19.54 0.74
C VAL A 38 -2.59 18.21 0.01
N SER A 39 -2.23 18.10 -1.28
CA SER A 39 -2.37 16.85 -2.02
C SER A 39 -1.52 15.70 -1.45
N LEU A 40 -0.29 15.99 -1.01
CA LEU A 40 0.57 14.98 -0.39
C LEU A 40 0.02 14.50 0.96
N ASN A 41 -0.53 15.41 1.77
CA ASN A 41 -1.18 15.05 3.02
C ASN A 41 -2.36 14.11 2.77
N VAL A 42 -3.21 14.47 1.80
CA VAL A 42 -4.37 13.65 1.40
C VAL A 42 -3.90 12.24 0.97
N VAL A 43 -2.94 12.16 0.05
CA VAL A 43 -2.42 10.89 -0.45
C VAL A 43 -1.85 10.01 0.66
N LEU A 44 -1.08 10.57 1.59
CA LEU A 44 -0.31 9.80 2.58
C LEU A 44 -1.07 9.53 3.88
N SER A 45 -2.07 10.34 4.19
CA SER A 45 -2.94 10.13 5.35
C SER A 45 -4.07 9.14 5.07
N ASP A 46 -4.42 8.90 3.81
CA ASP A 46 -5.46 7.93 3.43
C ASP A 46 -5.04 6.47 3.65
N GLY A 47 -5.99 5.63 4.05
CA GLY A 47 -5.78 4.23 4.41
C GLY A 47 -5.15 3.38 3.30
N TRP A 48 -5.47 3.66 2.03
CA TRP A 48 -4.96 2.93 0.87
C TRP A 48 -3.44 3.05 0.74
N ALA A 49 -2.84 4.18 1.16
CA ALA A 49 -1.39 4.36 1.14
C ALA A 49 -0.70 3.46 2.16
N TRP A 50 -1.29 3.32 3.35
CA TRP A 50 -0.82 2.39 4.40
C TRP A 50 -0.97 0.93 3.96
N VAL A 51 -2.10 0.59 3.32
CA VAL A 51 -2.31 -0.74 2.73
C VAL A 51 -1.29 -1.01 1.62
N CYS A 52 -1.04 -0.04 0.74
CA CYS A 52 -0.05 -0.13 -0.32
C CYS A 52 1.35 -0.36 0.25
N TYR A 53 1.74 0.39 1.27
CA TYR A 53 2.99 0.20 1.99
C TYR A 53 3.13 -1.23 2.54
N ALA A 54 2.15 -1.69 3.32
CA ALA A 54 2.19 -3.02 3.92
C ALA A 54 2.21 -4.13 2.87
N PHE A 55 1.49 -3.93 1.77
CA PHE A 55 1.48 -4.85 0.64
C PHE A 55 2.84 -4.92 -0.06
N LEU A 56 3.47 -3.77 -0.34
CA LEU A 56 4.79 -3.70 -0.98
C LEU A 56 5.88 -4.31 -0.10
N VAL A 57 5.87 -4.03 1.20
CA VAL A 57 6.78 -4.67 2.17
C VAL A 57 6.64 -6.20 2.11
N GLY A 58 5.40 -6.68 2.04
CA GLY A 58 5.10 -8.11 1.89
C GLY A 58 5.54 -8.70 0.55
N TYR A 59 5.33 -7.95 -0.54
CA TYR A 59 5.73 -8.32 -1.91
C TYR A 59 7.25 -8.45 -2.06
N CYS A 60 8.02 -7.61 -1.37
CA CYS A 60 9.48 -7.68 -1.38
C CYS A 60 10.04 -8.72 -0.39
N ALA A 61 9.23 -9.27 0.50
CA ALA A 61 9.69 -10.22 1.51
C ALA A 61 9.97 -11.60 0.91
N ARG A 62 11.02 -12.26 1.41
CA ARG A 62 11.40 -13.62 0.96
C ARG A 62 10.57 -14.75 1.58
N SER A 63 9.79 -14.46 2.63
CA SER A 63 8.94 -15.46 3.28
C SER A 63 7.69 -14.83 3.87
N LYS A 64 6.61 -15.62 3.97
CA LYS A 64 5.32 -15.18 4.55
C LYS A 64 5.47 -14.66 5.99
N ALA A 65 6.30 -15.32 6.80
CA ALA A 65 6.56 -14.89 8.17
C ALA A 65 7.26 -13.51 8.21
N ARG A 66 8.24 -13.27 7.32
CA ARG A 66 8.89 -11.95 7.23
C ARG A 66 7.95 -10.89 6.69
N ALA A 67 7.13 -11.24 5.70
CA ALA A 67 6.10 -10.36 5.15
C ALA A 67 5.14 -9.89 6.25
N ALA A 68 4.61 -10.83 7.04
CA ALA A 68 3.71 -10.52 8.14
C ALA A 68 4.38 -9.61 9.19
N LEU A 69 5.55 -10.00 9.69
CA LEU A 69 6.24 -9.26 10.75
C LEU A 69 6.67 -7.85 10.32
N LEU A 70 7.27 -7.72 9.12
CA LEU A 70 7.76 -6.42 8.65
C LEU A 70 6.61 -5.46 8.35
N SER A 71 5.52 -5.94 7.74
CA SER A 71 4.35 -5.12 7.46
C SER A 71 3.63 -4.69 8.74
N SER A 72 3.44 -5.60 9.71
CA SER A 72 2.85 -5.26 11.02
C SER A 72 3.69 -4.27 11.82
N LEU A 73 4.99 -4.51 11.95
CA LEU A 73 5.87 -3.63 12.72
C LEU A 73 6.05 -2.28 12.02
N GLY A 74 6.19 -2.28 10.69
CA GLY A 74 6.33 -1.07 9.90
C GLY A 74 5.10 -0.16 9.99
N LEU A 75 3.91 -0.75 9.89
CA LEU A 75 2.65 -0.03 10.08
C LEU A 75 2.49 0.50 11.50
N ALA A 76 2.74 -0.33 12.52
CA ALA A 76 2.65 0.10 13.91
C ALA A 76 3.61 1.27 14.22
N ILE A 77 4.85 1.19 13.73
CA ILE A 77 5.84 2.27 13.87
C ILE A 77 5.38 3.53 13.12
N GLY A 78 4.85 3.40 11.92
CA GLY A 78 4.35 4.55 11.16
C GLY A 78 3.16 5.23 11.85
N VAL A 79 2.23 4.47 12.44
CA VAL A 79 1.12 5.03 13.25
C VAL A 79 1.66 5.73 14.49
N VAL A 80 2.61 5.11 15.20
CA VAL A 80 3.25 5.73 16.35
C VAL A 80 3.92 7.05 15.96
N ALA A 81 4.68 7.06 14.87
CA ALA A 81 5.33 8.25 14.34
C ALA A 81 4.32 9.33 13.97
N TYR A 82 3.22 8.97 13.29
CA TYR A 82 2.15 9.90 12.92
C TYR A 82 1.56 10.59 14.15
N TYR A 83 1.12 9.83 15.16
CA TYR A 83 0.48 10.41 16.34
C TYR A 83 1.46 11.21 17.22
N VAL A 84 2.70 10.75 17.37
CA VAL A 84 3.74 11.49 18.10
C VAL A 84 4.06 12.82 17.40
N PHE A 85 4.20 12.82 16.07
CA PHE A 85 4.51 14.07 15.35
C PHE A 85 3.32 15.00 15.23
N LYS A 86 2.10 14.46 15.13
CA LYS A 86 0.87 15.24 15.21
C LYS A 86 0.77 15.99 16.53
N ASP A 87 1.17 15.36 17.63
CA ASP A 87 1.22 15.98 18.96
C ASP A 87 2.34 17.01 19.10
N LEU A 88 3.54 16.72 18.58
CA LEU A 88 4.68 17.64 18.60
C LEU A 88 4.52 18.86 17.66
N SER A 89 3.52 18.83 16.76
CA SER A 89 3.25 19.87 15.79
C SER A 89 1.75 20.18 15.73
N PRO A 90 1.17 20.73 16.81
CA PRO A 90 -0.23 21.13 16.79
C PRO A 90 -0.36 22.35 15.88
N THR A 91 -0.63 22.13 14.59
CA THR A 91 -1.07 23.18 13.69
C THR A 91 -2.42 23.64 14.18
N SER A 92 -2.45 24.79 14.86
CA SER A 92 -3.68 25.55 15.09
C SER A 92 -4.26 25.88 13.71
N SER A 93 -5.23 25.10 13.29
CA SER A 93 -6.06 25.43 12.13
C SER A 93 -6.84 26.69 12.50
N ALA A 94 -6.52 27.79 11.84
CA ALA A 94 -7.34 28.99 11.85
C ALA A 94 -8.77 28.62 11.44
N GLY A 95 -9.70 28.65 12.40
CA GLY A 95 -11.13 28.69 12.14
C GLY A 95 -11.97 27.43 12.43
N LEU A 96 -11.42 26.36 13.01
CA LEU A 96 -12.26 25.29 13.59
C LEU A 96 -12.07 25.23 15.09
N GLU A 97 -13.20 25.32 15.78
CA GLU A 97 -13.30 25.54 17.22
C GLU A 97 -12.37 24.65 18.05
N SER A 98 -11.69 25.36 18.95
CA SER A 98 -11.06 24.86 20.16
C SER A 98 -11.97 23.84 20.88
N GLY A 99 -11.65 22.56 20.69
CA GLY A 99 -12.18 21.43 21.44
C GLY A 99 -11.04 20.57 21.97
N ALA A 100 -10.39 21.07 23.02
CA ALA A 100 -9.62 20.33 24.03
C ALA A 100 -8.34 19.57 23.62
N THR A 101 -7.23 20.20 24.07
CA THR A 101 -5.97 19.65 24.59
C THR A 101 -5.01 18.95 23.61
N GLY A 102 -3.81 19.53 23.49
CA GLY A 102 -2.58 18.86 23.05
C GLY A 102 -2.13 17.80 24.06
N GLU A 103 -3.02 16.83 24.26
CA GLU A 103 -2.79 15.61 25.00
C GLU A 103 -2.83 14.51 23.94
N VAL A 104 -1.73 13.78 23.77
CA VAL A 104 -1.66 12.64 22.86
C VAL A 104 -2.93 11.83 23.08
N ASN A 105 -3.76 11.67 22.03
CA ASN A 105 -4.92 10.80 22.11
C ASN A 105 -4.40 9.35 22.10
N TYR A 106 -3.81 8.93 23.23
CA TYR A 106 -3.18 7.64 23.45
C TYR A 106 -4.17 6.53 23.17
N SER A 107 -5.46 6.77 23.43
CA SER A 107 -6.54 5.85 23.08
C SER A 107 -6.62 5.63 21.57
N SER A 108 -6.68 6.69 20.76
CA SER A 108 -6.66 6.58 19.30
C SER A 108 -5.35 6.00 18.78
N MET A 109 -4.21 6.44 19.31
CA MET A 109 -2.89 5.92 18.92
C MET A 109 -2.77 4.42 19.20
N LEU A 110 -3.24 3.94 20.35
CA LEU A 110 -3.26 2.52 20.69
C LEU A 110 -4.26 1.76 19.82
N ALA A 111 -5.49 2.27 19.66
CA ALA A 111 -6.50 1.61 18.84
C ALA A 111 -6.04 1.45 17.38
N TRP A 112 -5.54 2.52 16.77
CA TRP A 112 -5.03 2.50 15.41
C TRP A 112 -3.71 1.74 15.30
N GLY A 113 -2.83 1.82 16.30
CA GLY A 113 -1.59 1.06 16.34
C GLY A 113 -1.84 -0.45 16.40
N VAL A 114 -2.79 -0.89 17.24
CA VAL A 114 -3.22 -2.29 17.34
C VAL A 114 -3.88 -2.74 16.05
N ALA A 115 -4.79 -1.92 15.48
CA ALA A 115 -5.42 -2.23 14.20
C ALA A 115 -4.39 -2.36 13.07
N ALA A 116 -3.43 -1.43 12.98
CA ALA A 116 -2.38 -1.42 12.00
C ALA A 116 -1.42 -2.61 12.16
N PHE A 117 -1.11 -3.00 13.40
CA PHE A 117 -0.34 -4.21 13.69
C PHE A 117 -1.09 -5.48 13.27
N ALA A 118 -2.37 -5.60 13.66
CA ALA A 118 -3.20 -6.76 13.37
C ALA A 118 -3.50 -6.93 11.87
N LEU A 119 -3.76 -5.83 11.16
CA LEU A 119 -4.04 -5.82 9.73
C LEU A 119 -2.76 -5.87 8.87
N GLY A 120 -1.62 -5.42 9.41
CA GLY A 120 -0.35 -5.47 8.68
C GLY A 120 0.09 -6.88 8.33
N ALA A 121 -0.16 -7.86 9.21
CA ALA A 121 0.20 -9.24 9.00
C ALA A 121 -0.52 -9.86 7.79
N PRO A 122 -1.87 -9.85 7.72
CA PRO A 122 -2.59 -10.37 6.58
C PRO A 122 -2.28 -9.60 5.31
N VAL A 123 -2.20 -8.26 5.34
CA VAL A 123 -1.88 -7.46 4.14
C VAL A 123 -0.47 -7.78 3.61
N GLY A 124 0.51 -7.91 4.49
CA GLY A 124 1.86 -8.34 4.13
C GLY A 124 1.89 -9.73 3.50
N ILE A 125 1.14 -10.69 4.06
CA ILE A 125 1.02 -12.04 3.47
C ILE A 125 0.40 -11.97 2.07
N LEU A 126 -0.65 -11.17 1.87
CA LEU A 126 -1.29 -11.00 0.56
C LEU A 126 -0.31 -10.39 -0.46
N GLY A 127 0.51 -9.43 -0.04
CA GLY A 127 1.62 -8.91 -0.83
C GLY A 127 2.61 -9.99 -1.24
N ASN A 128 2.97 -10.88 -0.32
CA ASN A 128 3.85 -12.01 -0.61
C ASN A 128 3.24 -13.01 -1.61
N LEU A 129 1.94 -13.28 -1.49
CA LEU A 129 1.21 -14.17 -2.40
C LEU A 129 1.05 -13.58 -3.81
N ALA A 130 1.08 -12.25 -3.95
CA ALA A 130 1.04 -11.58 -5.25
C ALA A 130 2.27 -11.85 -6.14
N ILE A 131 3.35 -12.43 -5.58
CA ILE A 131 4.53 -12.86 -6.35
C ILE A 131 4.20 -14.03 -7.28
N ILE A 132 3.20 -14.86 -6.93
CA ILE A 132 2.87 -16.08 -7.67
C ILE A 132 2.61 -15.74 -9.16
N PRO A 133 3.43 -16.28 -10.10
CA PRO A 133 3.29 -15.99 -11.51
C PRO A 133 2.13 -16.81 -12.10
N SER A 134 0.94 -16.22 -12.20
CA SER A 134 -0.22 -16.74 -12.95
C SER A 134 -1.45 -15.84 -12.73
N LEU A 135 -2.61 -16.24 -13.29
CA LEU A 135 -3.92 -15.72 -12.90
C LEU A 135 -4.17 -15.79 -11.38
N GLY A 136 -3.59 -16.77 -10.67
CA GLY A 136 -3.75 -16.90 -9.23
C GLY A 136 -3.12 -15.74 -8.44
N GLY A 137 -2.06 -15.13 -8.96
CA GLY A 137 -1.45 -13.93 -8.38
C GLY A 137 -2.22 -12.64 -8.66
N LEU A 138 -3.07 -12.62 -9.69
CA LEU A 138 -3.78 -11.42 -10.13
C LEU A 138 -4.74 -10.90 -9.06
N SER A 139 -5.53 -11.79 -8.44
CA SER A 139 -6.48 -11.41 -7.39
C SER A 139 -5.79 -10.68 -6.23
N PHE A 140 -4.58 -11.12 -5.85
CA PHE A 140 -3.80 -10.46 -4.81
C PHE A 140 -3.24 -9.11 -5.28
N ARG A 141 -2.77 -8.99 -6.53
CA ARG A 141 -2.26 -7.73 -7.10
C ARG A 141 -3.33 -6.65 -7.23
N LEU A 142 -4.60 -7.04 -7.36
CA LEU A 142 -5.72 -6.11 -7.50
C LEU A 142 -6.21 -5.53 -6.16
N ILE A 143 -5.76 -6.05 -5.01
CA ILE A 143 -6.19 -5.57 -3.69
C ILE A 143 -5.90 -4.08 -3.54
N VAL A 144 -4.65 -3.65 -3.77
CA VAL A 144 -4.26 -2.25 -3.57
C VAL A 144 -5.03 -1.30 -4.51
N PRO A 145 -5.10 -1.54 -5.84
CA PRO A 145 -5.94 -0.73 -6.72
C PRO A 145 -7.42 -0.68 -6.31
N PHE A 146 -8.01 -1.81 -5.88
CA PHE A 146 -9.41 -1.81 -5.48
C PHE A 146 -9.66 -1.06 -4.17
N VAL A 147 -8.77 -1.20 -3.18
CA VAL A 147 -8.85 -0.43 -1.93
C VAL A 147 -8.77 1.06 -2.24
N ALA A 148 -7.83 1.49 -3.10
CA ALA A 148 -7.70 2.89 -3.50
C ALA A 148 -8.97 3.41 -4.22
N ILE A 149 -9.55 2.65 -5.15
CA ILE A 149 -10.80 3.03 -5.82
C ILE A 149 -11.95 3.13 -4.82
N PHE A 150 -12.07 2.15 -3.92
CA PHE A 150 -13.16 2.09 -2.95
C PHE A 150 -13.10 3.27 -1.98
N GLU A 151 -11.95 3.51 -1.37
CA GLU A 151 -11.76 4.58 -0.39
C GLU A 151 -11.96 5.96 -1.04
N THR A 152 -11.31 6.21 -2.18
CA THR A 152 -11.49 7.49 -2.90
C THR A 152 -12.93 7.70 -3.36
N SER A 153 -13.65 6.64 -3.72
CA SER A 153 -15.08 6.75 -4.07
C SER A 153 -15.93 7.09 -2.84
N MET A 154 -15.66 6.48 -1.68
CA MET A 154 -16.36 6.80 -0.44
C MET A 154 -16.11 8.24 -0.01
N GLN A 155 -14.85 8.67 -0.05
CA GLN A 155 -14.43 10.02 0.29
C GLN A 155 -15.07 11.08 -0.63
N LEU A 156 -15.04 10.85 -1.96
CA LEU A 156 -15.74 11.71 -2.92
C LEU A 156 -17.26 11.77 -2.69
N THR A 157 -17.88 10.72 -2.15
CA THR A 157 -19.32 10.68 -1.85
C THR A 157 -19.64 11.38 -0.53
N ALA A 158 -18.79 11.19 0.49
CA ALA A 158 -19.01 11.72 1.83
C ALA A 158 -18.78 13.24 1.92
N GLU A 159 -17.88 13.79 1.10
CA GLU A 159 -17.44 15.20 1.21
C GLU A 159 -17.90 16.08 0.03
N ALA A 160 -18.90 15.62 -0.72
CA ALA A 160 -19.38 16.23 -1.96
C ALA A 160 -19.77 17.72 -1.86
N GLU A 161 -20.07 18.25 -0.67
CA GLU A 161 -20.57 19.62 -0.48
C GLU A 161 -19.64 20.58 0.31
N GLY A 162 -18.45 20.17 0.74
CA GLY A 162 -17.63 20.98 1.67
C GLY A 162 -16.15 21.13 1.34
N GLN A 163 -15.68 20.55 0.26
CA GLN A 163 -14.25 20.31 0.07
C GLN A 163 -13.50 21.38 -0.70
N ARG A 164 -12.25 21.65 -0.29
CA ARG A 164 -11.30 22.42 -1.11
C ARG A 164 -11.12 21.69 -2.44
N ALA A 165 -11.28 22.40 -3.57
CA ALA A 165 -11.22 21.83 -4.92
C ALA A 165 -9.97 20.95 -5.17
N VAL A 166 -8.84 21.30 -4.57
CA VAL A 166 -7.58 20.54 -4.64
C VAL A 166 -7.72 19.12 -4.10
N VAL A 167 -8.48 18.90 -3.02
CA VAL A 167 -8.66 17.57 -2.43
C VAL A 167 -9.51 16.69 -3.32
N GLY A 168 -10.65 17.22 -3.80
CA GLY A 168 -11.51 16.51 -4.75
C GLY A 168 -10.80 16.16 -6.06
N ILE A 169 -9.97 17.05 -6.59
CA ILE A 169 -9.12 16.76 -7.76
C ILE A 169 -8.14 15.62 -7.45
N THR A 170 -7.48 15.67 -6.28
CA THR A 170 -6.50 14.66 -5.87
C THR A 170 -7.13 13.26 -5.80
N TRP A 171 -8.30 13.12 -5.18
CA TRP A 171 -9.01 11.85 -5.10
C TRP A 171 -9.44 11.30 -6.46
N ASN A 172 -9.93 12.16 -7.35
CA ASN A 172 -10.25 11.75 -8.71
C ASN A 172 -9.02 11.22 -9.44
N VAL A 173 -7.89 11.92 -9.35
CA VAL A 173 -6.62 11.48 -9.96
C VAL A 173 -6.18 10.12 -9.42
N ILE A 174 -6.20 9.92 -8.10
CA ILE A 174 -5.87 8.63 -7.48
C ILE A 174 -6.78 7.53 -8.02
N ARG A 175 -8.10 7.77 -8.05
CA ARG A 175 -9.09 6.81 -8.55
C ARG A 175 -8.83 6.42 -10.01
N PHE A 176 -8.55 7.39 -10.88
CA PHE A 176 -8.24 7.14 -12.29
C PHE A 176 -6.96 6.33 -12.47
N ILE A 177 -5.89 6.69 -11.76
CA ILE A 177 -4.62 5.96 -11.81
C ILE A 177 -4.82 4.53 -11.31
N ALA A 178 -5.51 4.35 -10.18
CA ALA A 178 -5.81 3.03 -9.64
C ALA A 178 -6.61 2.17 -10.63
N GLY A 179 -7.61 2.74 -11.30
CA GLY A 179 -8.36 2.07 -12.37
C GLY A 179 -7.48 1.68 -13.57
N ALA A 180 -6.61 2.57 -14.01
CA ALA A 180 -5.66 2.31 -15.10
C ALA A 180 -4.68 1.18 -14.74
N VAL A 181 -4.13 1.19 -13.52
CA VAL A 181 -3.25 0.13 -13.01
C VAL A 181 -3.98 -1.21 -12.93
N ALA A 182 -5.20 -1.24 -12.40
CA ALA A 182 -6.02 -2.46 -12.35
C ALA A 182 -6.24 -3.05 -13.75
N MET A 183 -6.59 -2.20 -14.72
CA MET A 183 -6.78 -2.61 -16.11
C MET A 183 -5.49 -3.14 -16.73
N ALA A 184 -4.36 -2.45 -16.53
CA ALA A 184 -3.05 -2.89 -17.02
C ALA A 184 -2.67 -4.27 -16.45
N LEU A 185 -2.90 -4.52 -15.16
CA LEU A 185 -2.65 -5.81 -14.52
C LEU A 185 -3.50 -6.93 -15.12
N VAL A 186 -4.79 -6.68 -15.35
CA VAL A 186 -5.71 -7.65 -15.97
C VAL A 186 -5.29 -7.95 -17.40
N LEU A 187 -5.02 -6.92 -18.21
CA LEU A 187 -4.57 -7.08 -19.60
C LEU A 187 -3.26 -7.87 -19.68
N HIS A 188 -2.30 -7.54 -18.82
CA HIS A 188 -1.03 -8.28 -18.73
C HIS A 188 -1.24 -9.73 -18.32
N ALA A 189 -2.14 -10.02 -17.36
CA ALA A 189 -2.46 -11.39 -16.96
C ALA A 189 -3.12 -12.19 -18.11
N ILE A 190 -4.07 -11.59 -18.83
CA ILE A 190 -4.71 -12.21 -19.99
C ILE A 190 -3.69 -12.48 -21.10
N TRP A 191 -2.81 -11.50 -21.39
CA TRP A 191 -1.78 -11.66 -22.41
C TRP A 191 -0.81 -12.78 -22.01
N SER A 192 -0.22 -12.75 -20.82
CA SER A 192 0.72 -13.77 -20.35
C SER A 192 0.12 -15.17 -20.42
N TRP A 193 -1.14 -15.34 -20.00
CA TRP A 193 -1.86 -16.61 -20.09
C TRP A 193 -2.08 -17.07 -21.52
N ARG A 194 -2.49 -16.16 -22.43
CA ARG A 194 -2.64 -16.48 -23.85
C ARG A 194 -1.30 -16.89 -24.48
N HIS A 195 -0.22 -16.21 -24.11
CA HIS A 195 1.12 -16.52 -24.63
C HIS A 195 1.59 -17.90 -24.17
N SER A 196 1.46 -18.22 -22.88
CA SER A 196 1.82 -19.55 -22.33
C SER A 196 0.99 -20.69 -22.94
N ARG A 197 -0.28 -20.46 -23.27
CA ARG A 197 -1.10 -21.47 -23.98
C ARG A 197 -0.60 -21.72 -25.40
N ARG A 198 -0.21 -20.67 -26.13
CA ARG A 198 0.30 -20.79 -27.49
C ARG A 198 1.62 -21.56 -27.53
N THR A 199 2.55 -21.29 -26.61
CA THR A 199 3.84 -22.00 -26.54
C THR A 199 3.66 -23.48 -26.17
N CYS A 200 2.76 -23.80 -25.24
CA CYS A 200 2.46 -25.17 -24.84
C CYS A 200 1.82 -25.98 -25.99
N SER A 201 0.86 -25.37 -26.71
CA SER A 201 0.22 -26.00 -27.87
C SER A 201 1.22 -26.28 -29.00
N ALA A 202 2.13 -25.34 -29.27
CA ALA A 202 3.16 -25.51 -30.30
C ALA A 202 4.19 -26.60 -29.95
N GLU A 203 4.55 -26.74 -28.66
CA GLU A 203 5.45 -27.79 -28.17
C GLU A 203 4.81 -29.18 -28.27
N LEU A 204 3.53 -29.32 -27.88
CA LEU A 204 2.76 -30.55 -28.05
C LEU A 204 2.66 -30.97 -29.51
N GLU A 205 2.41 -30.01 -30.40
CA GLU A 205 2.32 -30.26 -31.84
C GLU A 205 3.68 -30.67 -32.44
N ARG A 206 4.80 -30.06 -32.01
CA ARG A 206 6.15 -30.51 -32.39
C ARG A 206 6.44 -31.93 -31.94
N ARG A 207 6.11 -32.29 -30.69
CA ARG A 207 6.31 -33.64 -30.16
C ARG A 207 5.51 -34.67 -30.95
N ALA A 208 4.24 -34.37 -31.26
CA ALA A 208 3.40 -35.23 -32.08
C ALA A 208 3.98 -35.45 -33.50
N ARG A 209 4.55 -34.41 -34.12
CA ARG A 209 5.23 -34.53 -35.43
C ARG A 209 6.57 -35.25 -35.38
N SER A 210 7.28 -35.20 -34.25
CA SER A 210 8.60 -35.82 -34.10
C SER A 210 8.57 -37.34 -33.93
N GLY A 211 7.38 -37.96 -33.81
CA GLY A 211 7.24 -39.43 -33.79
C GLY A 211 7.86 -40.13 -32.57
N VAL A 212 8.28 -39.38 -31.54
CA VAL A 212 8.82 -39.96 -30.31
C VAL A 212 7.66 -40.54 -29.49
N SER A 213 7.39 -41.84 -29.67
CA SER A 213 6.50 -42.59 -28.79
C SER A 213 7.16 -42.69 -27.40
N PRO A 214 6.44 -42.46 -26.29
CA PRO A 214 6.97 -42.77 -24.98
C PRO A 214 7.11 -44.29 -24.86
N LEU A 215 8.35 -44.77 -24.71
CA LEU A 215 8.66 -46.08 -24.13
C LEU A 215 8.55 -46.00 -22.61
#